data_AF-A0A7W1BQ75-F1
#
_entry.id   AF-A0A7W1BQ75-F1
#
_cell.length_a   1.000
_cell.length_b   1.000
_cell.length_c   1.000
_cell.angle_alpha   90.00
_cell.angle_beta   90.00
_cell.angle_gamma   90.00
#
_symmetry.space_group_name_H-M   'P 1'
#
loop_
_entity.id
_entity.type
_entity.pdbx_description
1 polymer ?
#
loop_
_entity_poly.entity_id
_entity_poly.type
_entity_poly.pdbx_seq_one_letter_code
_entity_poly.pdbx_strand_id
1 'polypeptide(L)'
;MRLLAAATAVTVALLAGASAAPAADVGANDDSAKYAPDGGRTMYAEMAEVGLRQTVIGVRFKPSEALVIQDKRLLDRAIPNAHAAGLRVVLAVYPYPPREIEAGLGTPTLFASYVSAVAQAYPEVGQFVIGNEPNQPAFWRPQFTRSGANASGAAFGRYLAAAYDALKGINPGLEVVGIGLSPRGNDKPKAKSNVSTSPVRFLGALGAWYRASGRTRPLMDSFSFHPYPNRATDPLDRGYGWPNAGFVNLDRIKLALWDAFHGTGQPTTVNGLRLHLDEVGWQVDTSRRVGYQGKENVPVTDELTQATIYGELIRRSACEPDIDEVSFFGFRDDGLRTGFQAALQRADGTPRPAADAVRAAIADTATGCAEAPRPWIPMDDVVGAEAELRVDRLGRVTAVLAAGEEAHAAVCVSGLSVRGIGGAAQRPLRAPSPSCQTVKVGPGSLSVMLPGPAGEDLRANVSIKLAAVSNPSRATRVVHEIPSLR
;
A
#
# COMPACT_ATOMS: atom_id res chain seq x y z
N MET A 1 -57.47 -46.05 14.34
CA MET A 1 -57.54 -45.14 13.19
C MET A 1 -56.54 -44.03 13.39
N ARG A 2 -55.61 -43.91 12.44
CA ARG A 2 -54.53 -42.92 12.37
C ARG A 2 -55.11 -41.59 11.90
N LEU A 3 -54.79 -40.48 12.56
CA LEU A 3 -54.92 -39.14 11.99
C LEU A 3 -53.57 -38.43 12.18
N LEU A 4 -52.79 -38.42 11.10
CA LEU A 4 -51.59 -37.60 10.91
C LEU A 4 -52.05 -36.16 10.66
N ALA A 5 -51.71 -35.23 11.56
CA ALA A 5 -51.75 -33.80 11.29
C ALA A 5 -50.37 -33.37 10.79
N ALA A 6 -50.28 -33.05 9.50
CA ALA A 6 -49.08 -32.47 8.90
C ALA A 6 -48.98 -30.99 9.30
N ALA A 7 -47.91 -30.64 10.01
CA ALA A 7 -47.55 -29.25 10.29
C ALA A 7 -46.73 -28.70 9.11
N THR A 8 -47.31 -27.75 8.37
CA THR A 8 -46.63 -27.02 7.31
C THR A 8 -45.81 -25.89 7.93
N ALA A 9 -44.49 -26.06 8.01
CA ALA A 9 -43.57 -24.99 8.38
C ALA A 9 -43.37 -24.06 7.17
N VAL A 10 -43.84 -22.82 7.27
CA VAL A 10 -43.54 -21.75 6.31
C VAL A 10 -42.19 -21.15 6.70
N THR A 11 -41.12 -21.55 6.02
CA THR A 11 -39.83 -20.87 6.07
C THR A 11 -39.90 -19.61 5.23
N VAL A 12 -40.03 -18.45 5.88
CA VAL A 12 -39.79 -17.16 5.22
C VAL A 12 -38.28 -17.03 5.01
N ALA A 13 -37.82 -17.28 3.79
CA ALA A 13 -36.48 -16.92 3.37
C ALA A 13 -36.40 -15.38 3.30
N LEU A 14 -35.76 -14.77 4.29
CA LEU A 14 -35.28 -13.39 4.20
C LEU A 14 -34.23 -13.33 3.10
N LEU A 15 -34.66 -12.97 1.89
CA LEU A 15 -33.79 -12.43 0.85
C LEU A 15 -33.30 -11.07 1.34
N ALA A 16 -32.31 -11.08 2.24
CA ALA A 16 -31.45 -9.92 2.42
C ALA A 16 -30.70 -9.74 1.09
N GLY A 17 -31.22 -8.87 0.22
CA GLY A 17 -30.47 -8.42 -0.93
C GLY A 17 -29.15 -7.86 -0.41
N ALA A 18 -28.04 -8.50 -0.76
CA ALA A 18 -26.72 -7.94 -0.52
C ALA A 18 -26.70 -6.59 -1.25
N SER A 19 -26.82 -5.49 -0.50
CA SER A 19 -26.57 -4.17 -1.06
C SER A 19 -25.14 -4.20 -1.57
N ALA A 20 -24.97 -4.11 -2.89
CA ALA A 20 -23.65 -3.93 -3.47
C ALA A 20 -23.01 -2.73 -2.78
N ALA A 21 -21.76 -2.87 -2.32
CA ALA A 21 -21.02 -1.73 -1.82
C ALA A 21 -20.97 -0.67 -2.92
N PRO A 22 -21.14 0.63 -2.59
CA PRO A 22 -20.99 1.68 -3.59
C PRO A 22 -19.61 1.55 -4.23
N ALA A 23 -19.53 1.78 -5.55
CA ALA A 23 -18.25 1.81 -6.24
C ALA A 23 -17.36 2.94 -5.71
N ALA A 24 -16.05 2.77 -5.83
CA ALA A 24 -15.08 3.79 -5.47
C ALA A 24 -15.36 5.11 -6.20
N ASP A 25 -15.28 6.23 -5.49
CA ASP A 25 -15.35 7.55 -6.09
C ASP A 25 -14.14 7.77 -7.01
N VAL A 26 -14.39 8.30 -8.20
CA VAL A 26 -13.34 8.55 -9.19
C VAL A 26 -13.07 10.05 -9.29
N GLY A 27 -11.80 10.44 -9.22
CA GLY A 27 -11.37 11.83 -9.23
C GLY A 27 -10.09 12.09 -10.02
N ALA A 28 -9.56 13.30 -9.84
CA ALA A 28 -8.24 13.67 -10.34
C ALA A 28 -7.44 14.41 -9.27
N ASN A 29 -6.19 14.00 -9.08
CA ASN A 29 -5.20 14.72 -8.32
C ASN A 29 -4.46 15.66 -9.27
N ASP A 30 -4.93 16.90 -9.34
CA ASP A 30 -4.48 17.93 -10.28
C ASP A 30 -4.67 19.31 -9.66
N ASP A 31 -3.57 20.03 -9.44
CA ASP A 31 -3.61 21.40 -8.93
C ASP A 31 -3.39 22.46 -10.03
N SER A 32 -3.30 22.07 -11.30
CA SER A 32 -3.10 22.98 -12.44
C SER A 32 -4.28 23.94 -12.60
N ALA A 33 -5.50 23.47 -12.30
CA ALA A 33 -6.73 24.25 -12.36
C ALA A 33 -6.66 25.54 -11.52
N LYS A 34 -5.99 25.50 -10.35
CA LYS A 34 -5.90 26.69 -9.46
C LYS A 34 -5.08 27.82 -10.07
N TYR A 35 -4.19 27.53 -11.01
CA TYR A 35 -3.37 28.51 -11.72
C TYR A 35 -4.05 29.05 -12.99
N ALA A 36 -5.17 28.46 -13.42
CA ALA A 36 -5.90 28.93 -14.60
C ALA A 36 -6.47 30.35 -14.39
N PRO A 37 -6.51 31.21 -15.42
CA PRO A 37 -7.02 32.59 -15.30
C PRO A 37 -8.45 32.70 -14.75
N ASP A 38 -9.31 31.72 -15.04
CA ASP A 38 -10.70 31.63 -14.57
C ASP A 38 -10.83 30.97 -13.18
N GLY A 39 -9.71 30.60 -12.55
CA GLY A 39 -9.68 29.89 -11.27
C GLY A 39 -10.14 28.44 -11.40
N GLY A 40 -9.96 27.82 -12.57
CA GLY A 40 -10.23 26.42 -12.81
C GLY A 40 -11.67 26.12 -13.21
N ARG A 41 -12.55 27.13 -13.32
CA ARG A 41 -13.98 26.95 -13.61
C ARG A 41 -14.23 26.03 -14.81
N THR A 42 -13.54 26.28 -15.93
CA THR A 42 -13.68 25.47 -17.14
C THR A 42 -13.20 24.05 -16.92
N MET A 43 -12.01 23.89 -16.33
CA MET A 43 -11.43 22.57 -16.09
C MET A 43 -12.25 21.72 -15.11
N TYR A 44 -12.79 22.31 -14.06
CA TYR A 44 -13.65 21.59 -13.10
C TYR A 44 -14.99 21.17 -13.73
N ALA A 45 -15.56 21.98 -14.62
CA ALA A 45 -16.73 21.57 -15.40
C ALA A 45 -16.40 20.37 -16.32
N GLU A 46 -15.24 20.41 -17.00
CA GLU A 46 -14.76 19.29 -17.83
C GLU A 46 -14.52 18.01 -17.01
N MET A 47 -13.98 18.11 -15.79
CA MET A 47 -13.84 16.98 -14.86
C MET A 47 -15.19 16.38 -14.51
N ALA A 48 -16.16 17.22 -14.12
CA ALA A 48 -17.52 16.78 -13.79
C ALA A 48 -18.24 16.17 -15.00
N GLU A 49 -18.01 16.72 -16.20
CA GLU A 49 -18.53 16.16 -17.44
C GLU A 49 -18.02 14.73 -17.67
N VAL A 50 -16.75 14.41 -17.41
CA VAL A 50 -16.23 13.03 -17.49
C VAL A 50 -16.91 12.08 -16.50
N GLY A 51 -17.51 12.63 -15.43
CA GLY A 51 -18.13 11.87 -14.34
C GLY A 51 -17.28 11.83 -13.07
N LEU A 52 -16.18 12.58 -13.02
CA LEU A 52 -15.35 12.69 -11.82
C LEU A 52 -16.14 13.36 -10.69
N ARG A 53 -15.89 12.93 -9.45
CA ARG A 53 -16.57 13.40 -8.25
C ARG A 53 -15.69 14.23 -7.33
N GLN A 54 -14.37 14.19 -7.54
CA GLN A 54 -13.45 14.93 -6.70
C GLN A 54 -12.23 15.48 -7.45
N THR A 55 -11.67 16.54 -6.87
CA THR A 55 -10.37 17.10 -7.25
C THR A 55 -9.48 17.22 -6.01
N VAL A 56 -8.24 16.73 -6.13
CA VAL A 56 -7.22 16.84 -5.08
C VAL A 56 -6.28 17.99 -5.43
N ILE A 57 -6.17 18.96 -4.53
CA ILE A 57 -5.37 20.18 -4.71
C ILE A 57 -4.23 20.19 -3.70
N GLY A 58 -2.99 20.27 -4.19
CA GLY A 58 -1.79 20.32 -3.36
C GLY A 58 -1.62 21.65 -2.61
N VAL A 59 -1.32 21.56 -1.31
CA VAL A 59 -0.99 22.68 -0.42
C VAL A 59 0.32 22.39 0.30
N ARG A 60 1.40 23.02 -0.16
CA ARG A 60 2.74 22.76 0.39
C ARG A 60 2.94 23.47 1.71
N PHE A 61 3.35 22.75 2.75
CA PHE A 61 3.88 23.32 3.97
C PHE A 61 5.37 23.63 3.78
N LYS A 62 5.71 24.91 3.75
CA LYS A 62 7.10 25.38 3.71
C LYS A 62 7.53 25.76 5.13
N PRO A 63 8.40 24.98 5.81
CA PRO A 63 8.74 25.24 7.21
C PRO A 63 9.28 26.64 7.50
N SER A 64 10.08 27.21 6.60
CA SER A 64 10.60 28.58 6.71
C SER A 64 9.52 29.68 6.61
N GLU A 65 8.32 29.33 6.15
CA GLU A 65 7.17 30.23 6.01
C GLU A 65 5.93 29.61 6.68
N ALA A 66 6.10 28.99 7.86
CA ALA A 66 5.06 28.19 8.52
C ALA A 66 3.75 28.92 8.87
N LEU A 67 3.71 30.26 8.77
CA LEU A 67 2.51 31.08 8.99
C LEU A 67 1.78 31.46 7.69
N VAL A 68 2.32 31.08 6.53
CA VAL A 68 1.78 31.45 5.21
C VAL A 68 1.18 30.23 4.55
N ILE A 69 -0.15 30.22 4.40
CA ILE A 69 -0.84 29.27 3.52
C ILE A 69 -0.37 29.53 2.10
N GLN A 70 0.40 28.60 1.55
CA GLN A 70 0.94 28.72 0.20
C GLN A 70 -0.20 28.74 -0.82
N ASP A 71 -0.06 29.57 -1.85
CA ASP A 71 -1.07 29.76 -2.91
C ASP A 71 -2.46 30.21 -2.44
N LYS A 72 -2.60 30.80 -1.23
CA LYS A 72 -3.92 31.14 -0.65
C LYS A 72 -4.86 31.87 -1.63
N ARG A 73 -4.36 32.88 -2.35
CA ARG A 73 -5.18 33.64 -3.32
C ARG A 73 -5.70 32.79 -4.49
N LEU A 74 -4.96 31.75 -4.87
CA LEU A 74 -5.38 30.82 -5.91
C LEU A 74 -6.41 29.84 -5.36
N LEU A 75 -6.20 29.33 -4.15
CA LEU A 75 -7.15 28.47 -3.43
C LEU A 75 -8.49 29.17 -3.19
N ASP A 76 -8.47 30.43 -2.75
CA ASP A 76 -9.66 31.29 -2.51
C ASP A 76 -10.56 31.41 -3.75
N ARG A 77 -10.01 31.20 -4.95
CA ARG A 77 -10.76 31.17 -6.21
C ARG A 77 -11.11 29.77 -6.66
N ALA A 78 -10.17 28.83 -6.53
CA ALA A 78 -10.28 27.49 -7.07
C ALA A 78 -11.30 26.64 -6.31
N ILE A 79 -11.32 26.71 -4.98
CA ILE A 79 -12.16 25.87 -4.12
C ILE A 79 -13.66 26.15 -4.38
N PRO A 80 -14.15 27.40 -4.40
CA PRO A 80 -15.55 27.67 -4.72
C PRO A 80 -15.93 27.26 -6.15
N ASN A 81 -15.03 27.40 -7.13
CA ASN A 81 -15.28 26.99 -8.51
C ASN A 81 -15.41 25.46 -8.64
N ALA A 82 -14.59 24.68 -7.93
CA ALA A 82 -14.68 23.22 -7.91
C ALA A 82 -16.00 22.75 -7.29
N HIS A 83 -16.40 23.34 -6.16
CA HIS A 83 -17.70 23.05 -5.55
C HIS A 83 -18.88 23.45 -6.45
N ALA A 84 -18.80 24.59 -7.14
CA ALA A 84 -19.82 25.01 -8.11
C ALA A 84 -19.95 24.04 -9.29
N ALA A 85 -18.89 23.32 -9.66
CA ALA A 85 -18.92 22.24 -10.64
C ALA A 85 -19.44 20.91 -10.07
N GLY A 86 -19.76 20.84 -8.78
CA GLY A 86 -20.24 19.64 -8.10
C GLY A 86 -19.13 18.67 -7.68
N LEU A 87 -17.88 19.11 -7.65
CA LEU A 87 -16.74 18.31 -7.18
C LEU A 87 -16.56 18.45 -5.66
N ARG A 88 -16.24 17.34 -5.00
CA ARG A 88 -15.62 17.34 -3.68
C ARG A 88 -14.18 17.86 -3.82
N VAL A 89 -13.80 18.77 -2.95
CA VAL A 89 -12.42 19.28 -2.87
C VAL A 89 -11.70 18.52 -1.77
N VAL A 90 -10.51 18.01 -2.11
CA VAL A 90 -9.58 17.38 -1.18
C VAL A 90 -8.31 18.22 -1.15
N LEU A 91 -7.82 18.56 0.04
CA LEU A 91 -6.55 19.29 0.17
C LEU A 91 -5.43 18.33 0.58
N ALA A 92 -4.45 18.14 -0.29
CA ALA A 92 -3.25 17.37 -0.01
C ALA A 92 -2.19 18.28 0.63
N VAL A 93 -2.04 18.18 1.95
CA VAL A 93 -1.14 19.02 2.74
C VAL A 93 0.12 18.25 3.13
N TYR A 94 1.28 18.68 2.66
CA TYR A 94 2.53 17.97 2.90
C TYR A 94 3.75 18.90 3.01
N PRO A 95 4.78 18.54 3.79
CA PRO A 95 6.00 19.32 3.88
C PRO A 95 6.80 19.33 2.58
N TYR A 96 7.19 20.51 2.12
CA TYR A 96 8.04 20.68 0.94
C TYR A 96 8.73 22.06 0.95
N PRO A 97 10.01 22.18 0.56
CA PRO A 97 10.89 21.12 0.05
C PRO A 97 11.52 20.26 1.16
N PRO A 98 11.85 18.98 0.90
CA PRO A 98 12.43 18.06 1.89
C PRO A 98 13.72 18.56 2.54
N ARG A 99 14.47 19.46 1.88
CA ARG A 99 15.69 20.06 2.44
C ARG A 99 15.43 20.87 3.72
N GLU A 100 14.24 21.44 3.88
CA GLU A 100 13.89 22.21 5.08
C GLU A 100 13.56 21.29 6.26
N ILE A 101 13.01 20.12 5.99
CA ILE A 101 12.84 19.05 6.99
C ILE A 101 14.20 18.49 7.41
N GLU A 102 15.07 18.22 6.44
CA GLU A 102 16.45 17.75 6.68
C GLU A 102 17.27 18.75 7.50
N ALA A 103 17.05 20.05 7.30
CA ALA A 103 17.67 21.13 8.08
C ALA A 103 17.03 21.33 9.48
N GLY A 104 16.00 20.57 9.84
CA GLY A 104 15.33 20.65 11.14
C GLY A 104 14.39 21.86 11.30
N LEU A 105 14.04 22.55 10.22
CA LEU A 105 13.15 23.71 10.27
C LEU A 105 11.68 23.30 10.49
N GLY A 106 11.30 22.13 9.99
CA GLY A 106 9.99 21.56 10.26
C GLY A 106 9.97 20.89 11.64
N THR A 107 8.86 21.05 12.36
CA THR A 107 8.54 20.23 13.53
C THR A 107 7.10 19.71 13.41
N PRO A 108 6.76 18.58 14.07
CA PRO A 108 5.38 18.09 14.11
C PRO A 108 4.38 19.15 14.59
N THR A 109 4.73 19.94 15.61
CA THR A 109 3.87 21.00 16.16
C THR A 109 3.64 22.14 15.17
N LEU A 110 4.69 22.58 14.47
CA LEU A 110 4.55 23.62 13.43
C LEU A 110 3.68 23.13 12.29
N PHE A 111 3.88 21.88 11.85
CA PHE A 111 3.06 21.29 10.79
C PHE A 111 1.59 21.15 11.22
N ALA A 112 1.32 20.69 12.44
CA ALA A 112 -0.04 20.60 12.98
C ALA A 112 -0.73 21.97 13.06
N SER A 113 0.01 23.02 13.44
CA SER A 113 -0.49 24.40 13.46
C SER A 113 -0.82 24.90 12.06
N TYR A 114 0.04 24.59 11.08
CA TYR A 114 -0.20 24.92 9.68
C TYR A 114 -1.44 24.21 9.12
N VAL A 115 -1.54 22.89 9.32
CA VAL A 115 -2.70 22.10 8.90
C VAL A 115 -4.00 22.63 9.53
N SER A 116 -3.95 23.01 10.81
CA SER A 116 -5.09 23.66 11.49
C SER A 116 -5.49 24.96 10.81
N ALA A 117 -4.52 25.81 10.46
CA ALA A 117 -4.78 27.08 9.80
C ALA A 117 -5.39 26.88 8.40
N VAL A 118 -4.93 25.87 7.65
CA VAL A 118 -5.53 25.49 6.35
C VAL A 118 -6.98 25.04 6.54
N ALA A 119 -7.26 24.14 7.47
CA ALA A 119 -8.62 23.64 7.72
C ALA A 119 -9.58 24.73 8.23
N GLN A 120 -9.09 25.67 9.05
CA GLN A 120 -9.88 26.82 9.49
C GLN A 120 -10.13 27.84 8.38
N ALA A 121 -9.21 27.96 7.41
CA ALA A 121 -9.37 28.86 6.28
C ALA A 121 -10.39 28.35 5.25
N TYR A 122 -10.57 27.02 5.16
CA TYR A 122 -11.47 26.36 4.19
C TYR A 122 -12.39 25.35 4.91
N PRO A 123 -13.32 25.81 5.77
CA PRO A 123 -14.20 24.93 6.55
C PRO A 123 -15.15 24.07 5.69
N GLU A 124 -15.33 24.40 4.41
CA GLU A 124 -16.07 23.61 3.43
C GLU A 124 -15.34 22.33 2.97
N VAL A 125 -14.03 22.25 3.19
CA VAL A 125 -13.22 21.08 2.83
C VAL A 125 -13.31 20.04 3.96
N GLY A 126 -13.93 18.89 3.65
CA GLY A 126 -14.14 17.80 4.60
C GLY A 126 -13.02 16.76 4.69
N GLN A 127 -12.10 16.72 3.71
CA GLN A 127 -11.10 15.66 3.56
C GLN A 127 -9.71 16.23 3.32
N PHE A 128 -8.72 15.70 4.03
CA PHE A 128 -7.32 16.13 3.96
C PHE A 128 -6.40 14.93 3.76
N VAL A 129 -5.61 14.94 2.68
CA VAL A 129 -4.49 14.02 2.52
C VAL A 129 -3.28 14.61 3.24
N ILE A 130 -2.73 13.89 4.22
CA ILE A 130 -1.59 14.35 5.03
C ILE A 130 -0.33 13.59 4.64
N GLY A 131 0.61 14.33 4.06
CA GLY A 131 1.87 13.80 3.53
C GLY A 131 1.81 13.55 2.03
N ASN A 132 2.99 13.31 1.47
CA ASN A 132 3.16 12.85 0.10
C ASN A 132 4.44 12.02 0.03
N GLU A 133 4.33 10.78 -0.40
CA GLU A 133 5.40 9.81 -0.61
C GLU A 133 6.57 9.93 0.40
N PRO A 134 6.32 9.84 1.73
CA PRO A 134 7.38 9.97 2.73
C PRO A 134 8.43 8.85 2.67
N ASN A 135 8.21 7.83 1.85
CA ASN A 135 9.17 6.80 1.52
C ASN A 135 10.13 7.17 0.37
N GLN A 136 9.94 8.34 -0.27
CA GLN A 136 10.80 8.90 -1.32
C GLN A 136 11.64 10.08 -0.84
N PRO A 137 12.90 10.21 -1.29
CA PRO A 137 13.78 11.33 -0.94
C PRO A 137 13.35 12.67 -1.56
N ALA A 138 12.44 12.64 -2.54
CA ALA A 138 11.83 13.84 -3.12
C ALA A 138 10.92 14.59 -2.13
N PHE A 139 10.38 13.88 -1.13
CA PHE A 139 9.44 14.45 -0.15
C PHE A 139 9.91 14.33 1.29
N TRP A 140 10.74 13.32 1.61
CA TRP A 140 11.26 13.17 2.95
C TRP A 140 12.73 12.74 3.00
N ARG A 141 13.54 13.47 3.75
CA ARG A 141 14.95 13.15 4.00
C ARG A 141 15.33 13.39 5.47
N PRO A 142 16.22 12.57 6.04
CA PRO A 142 16.82 11.36 5.44
C PRO A 142 15.86 10.15 5.42
N GLN A 143 16.09 9.20 4.51
CA GLN A 143 15.33 7.94 4.48
C GLN A 143 15.87 6.88 5.44
N PHE A 144 17.18 6.89 5.69
CA PHE A 144 17.86 5.94 6.57
C PHE A 144 18.77 6.65 7.55
N THR A 145 19.01 6.02 8.71
CA THR A 145 20.06 6.42 9.65
C THR A 145 21.45 6.07 9.08
N ARG A 146 22.51 6.53 9.76
CA ARG A 146 23.90 6.16 9.41
C ARG A 146 24.15 4.64 9.46
N SER A 147 23.43 3.90 10.30
CA SER A 147 23.52 2.44 10.39
C SER A 147 22.70 1.72 9.32
N GLY A 148 21.93 2.44 8.51
CA GLY A 148 21.09 1.88 7.45
C GLY A 148 19.69 1.46 7.90
N ALA A 149 19.29 1.76 9.14
CA ALA A 149 17.91 1.54 9.59
C ALA A 149 16.99 2.59 8.97
N ASN A 150 15.72 2.23 8.68
CA ASN A 150 14.74 3.21 8.20
C ASN A 150 14.57 4.35 9.22
N ALA A 151 14.68 5.59 8.77
CA ALA A 151 14.49 6.80 9.57
C ALA A 151 13.18 7.52 9.22
N SER A 152 12.72 7.41 7.97
CA SER A 152 11.58 8.16 7.46
C SER A 152 10.26 7.77 8.12
N GLY A 153 10.00 6.49 8.39
CA GLY A 153 8.74 6.02 8.97
C GLY A 153 8.45 6.65 10.33
N ALA A 154 9.42 6.59 11.26
CA ALA A 154 9.28 7.19 12.58
C ALA A 154 9.25 8.73 12.53
N ALA A 155 10.04 9.34 11.64
CA ALA A 155 10.11 10.79 11.53
C ALA A 155 8.82 11.39 10.97
N PHE A 156 8.29 10.82 9.89
CA PHE A 156 7.02 11.23 9.29
C PHE A 156 5.83 10.87 10.17
N GLY A 157 5.84 9.70 10.83
CA GLY A 157 4.77 9.28 11.73
C GLY A 157 4.43 10.31 12.82
N ARG A 158 5.43 11.03 13.33
CA ARG A 158 5.21 12.13 14.28
C ARG A 158 4.44 13.31 13.67
N TYR A 159 4.69 13.65 12.41
CA TYR A 159 3.98 14.72 11.70
C TYR A 159 2.54 14.31 11.41
N LEU A 160 2.34 13.08 10.93
CA LEU A 160 1.01 12.52 10.68
C LEU A 160 0.18 12.48 11.97
N ALA A 161 0.74 11.99 13.07
CA ALA A 161 0.05 11.98 14.37
C ALA A 161 -0.36 13.38 14.84
N ALA A 162 0.52 14.37 14.71
CA ALA A 162 0.25 15.73 15.14
C ALA A 162 -0.81 16.42 14.26
N ALA A 163 -0.77 16.21 12.94
CA ALA A 163 -1.78 16.70 12.01
C ALA A 163 -3.14 16.03 12.24
N TYR A 164 -3.18 14.72 12.48
CA TYR A 164 -4.39 13.99 12.83
C TYR A 164 -5.05 14.56 14.09
N ASP A 165 -4.29 14.70 15.18
CA ASP A 165 -4.81 15.24 16.43
C ASP A 165 -5.32 16.68 16.27
N ALA A 166 -4.62 17.49 15.48
CA ALA A 166 -5.03 18.86 15.18
C ALA A 166 -6.35 18.94 14.39
N LEU A 167 -6.47 18.19 13.30
CA LEU A 167 -7.69 18.18 12.48
C LEU A 167 -8.88 17.64 13.27
N LYS A 168 -8.70 16.52 13.99
CA LYS A 168 -9.75 15.94 14.84
C LYS A 168 -10.13 16.85 16.01
N GLY A 169 -9.20 17.69 16.49
CA GLY A 169 -9.47 18.71 17.48
C GLY A 169 -10.34 19.86 16.97
N ILE A 170 -10.30 20.16 15.67
CA ILE A 170 -11.17 21.16 15.03
C ILE A 170 -12.57 20.59 14.80
N ASN A 171 -12.62 19.44 14.11
CA ASN A 171 -13.86 18.74 13.82
C ASN A 171 -13.57 17.24 13.71
N PRO A 172 -14.10 16.39 14.62
CA PRO A 172 -13.92 14.94 14.57
C PRO A 172 -14.37 14.28 13.27
N GLY A 173 -15.29 14.92 12.54
CA GLY A 173 -15.81 14.47 11.25
C GLY A 173 -14.93 14.80 10.04
N LEU A 174 -13.84 15.56 10.18
CA LEU A 174 -12.87 15.74 9.09
C LEU A 174 -12.17 14.42 8.81
N GLU A 175 -12.16 13.99 7.55
CA GLU A 175 -11.46 12.79 7.15
C GLU A 175 -9.97 13.07 6.95
N VAL A 176 -9.13 12.29 7.64
CA VAL A 176 -7.67 12.36 7.52
C VAL A 176 -7.17 11.15 6.75
N VAL A 177 -6.83 11.37 5.48
CA VAL A 177 -6.21 10.35 4.62
C VAL A 177 -4.69 10.43 4.79
N GLY A 178 -4.06 9.34 5.23
CA GLY A 178 -2.65 9.36 5.60
C GLY A 178 -1.69 8.98 4.47
N ILE A 179 -0.48 9.55 4.55
CA ILE A 179 0.77 9.07 3.95
C ILE A 179 0.98 9.44 2.48
N GLY A 180 0.08 9.06 1.57
CA GLY A 180 0.34 9.18 0.13
C GLY A 180 1.49 8.30 -0.33
N LEU A 181 1.42 6.98 -0.07
CA LEU A 181 2.59 6.11 -0.13
C LEU A 181 2.99 5.72 -1.56
N SER A 182 4.26 5.94 -1.91
CA SER A 182 4.82 5.55 -3.22
C SER A 182 4.92 4.03 -3.38
N PRO A 183 4.77 3.45 -4.58
CA PRO A 183 4.69 2.00 -4.78
C PRO A 183 6.05 1.31 -4.68
N ARG A 184 7.15 2.08 -4.61
CA ARG A 184 8.51 1.58 -4.81
C ARG A 184 9.54 2.23 -3.93
N GLY A 185 10.59 1.48 -3.62
CA GLY A 185 11.84 2.00 -3.09
C GLY A 185 12.99 1.04 -3.41
N ASN A 186 14.23 1.51 -3.30
CA ASN A 186 15.39 0.67 -3.60
C ASN A 186 15.98 -0.03 -2.37
N ASP A 187 15.60 0.37 -1.15
CA ASP A 187 16.10 -0.17 0.12
C ASP A 187 17.64 -0.20 0.20
N LYS A 188 18.30 0.78 -0.44
CA LYS A 188 19.76 0.90 -0.51
C LYS A 188 20.21 2.18 0.19
N PRO A 189 20.51 2.13 1.50
CA PRO A 189 20.93 3.30 2.28
C PRO A 189 22.16 4.03 1.74
N LYS A 190 23.00 3.34 0.95
CA LYS A 190 24.24 3.85 0.36
C LYS A 190 24.14 4.08 -1.16
N ALA A 191 22.95 4.08 -1.74
CA ALA A 191 22.77 4.38 -3.17
C ALA A 191 23.21 5.83 -3.47
N LYS A 192 23.73 6.06 -4.68
CA LYS A 192 24.16 7.40 -5.13
C LYS A 192 22.99 8.37 -5.30
N SER A 193 21.84 7.85 -5.70
CA SER A 193 20.62 8.61 -5.94
C SER A 193 19.41 7.74 -5.62
N ASN A 194 18.25 8.39 -5.50
CA ASN A 194 16.99 7.73 -5.17
C ASN A 194 17.09 6.85 -3.90
N VAL A 195 17.80 7.30 -2.86
CA VAL A 195 17.85 6.59 -1.58
C VAL A 195 16.44 6.61 -0.99
N SER A 196 15.72 5.49 -1.09
CA SER A 196 14.28 5.37 -0.81
C SER A 196 13.95 4.07 -0.10
N THR A 197 12.78 4.03 0.54
CA THR A 197 12.29 2.85 1.25
C THR A 197 11.11 2.25 0.49
N SER A 198 11.09 0.93 0.30
CA SER A 198 9.94 0.24 -0.27
C SER A 198 8.68 0.42 0.60
N PRO A 199 7.47 0.42 0.00
CA PRO A 199 6.23 0.71 0.73
C PRO A 199 6.04 -0.20 1.94
N VAL A 200 6.30 -1.50 1.82
CA VAL A 200 6.07 -2.40 2.96
C VAL A 200 7.09 -2.20 4.07
N ARG A 201 8.36 -1.95 3.75
CA ARG A 201 9.34 -1.65 4.79
C ARG A 201 9.05 -0.31 5.47
N PHE A 202 8.55 0.67 4.73
CA PHE A 202 8.12 1.94 5.31
C PHE A 202 6.97 1.74 6.31
N LEU A 203 5.93 0.98 5.92
CA LEU A 203 4.80 0.66 6.80
C LEU A 203 5.24 -0.13 8.05
N GLY A 204 6.16 -1.08 7.89
CA GLY A 204 6.74 -1.80 9.02
C GLY A 204 7.48 -0.87 10.00
N ALA A 205 8.27 0.08 9.47
CA ALA A 205 8.96 1.06 10.31
C ALA A 205 8.00 2.05 10.99
N LEU A 206 6.94 2.47 10.30
CA LEU A 206 5.89 3.32 10.86
C LEU A 206 5.12 2.61 11.98
N GLY A 207 4.73 1.34 11.78
CA GLY A 207 4.05 0.52 12.79
C GLY A 207 4.92 0.24 14.01
N ALA A 208 6.21 -0.06 13.80
CA ALA A 208 7.17 -0.22 14.88
C ALA A 208 7.30 1.06 15.74
N TRP A 209 7.37 2.23 15.09
CA TRP A 209 7.36 3.50 15.80
C TRP A 209 6.04 3.74 16.53
N TYR A 210 4.89 3.49 15.89
CA TYR A 210 3.58 3.68 16.52
C TYR A 210 3.48 2.89 17.83
N ARG A 211 3.82 1.60 17.79
CA ARG A 211 3.81 0.72 18.97
C ARG A 211 4.78 1.21 20.05
N ALA A 212 6.00 1.57 19.66
CA ALA A 212 7.01 2.08 20.60
C ALA A 212 6.63 3.44 21.22
N SER A 213 5.83 4.26 20.51
CA SER A 213 5.41 5.57 20.99
C SER A 213 4.38 5.51 22.13
N GLY A 214 3.73 4.37 22.34
CA GLY A 214 2.61 4.22 23.27
C GLY A 214 1.33 4.95 22.85
N ARG A 215 1.27 5.49 21.63
CA ARG A 215 0.07 6.14 21.08
C ARG A 215 -1.09 5.14 21.01
N THR A 216 -2.27 5.58 21.45
CA THR A 216 -3.52 4.81 21.38
C THR A 216 -4.56 5.40 20.43
N ARG A 217 -4.31 6.59 19.88
CA ARG A 217 -5.18 7.23 18.87
C ARG A 217 -4.74 6.83 17.45
N PRO A 218 -5.64 6.79 16.46
CA PRO A 218 -5.26 6.60 15.06
C PRO A 218 -4.25 7.65 14.57
N LEU A 219 -3.53 7.33 13.50
CA LEU A 219 -2.76 8.24 12.67
C LEU A 219 -3.58 8.78 11.49
N MET A 220 -4.58 8.01 11.04
CA MET A 220 -5.37 8.29 9.84
C MET A 220 -6.70 7.52 9.90
N ASP A 221 -7.71 8.06 9.23
CA ASP A 221 -9.02 7.40 9.04
C ASP A 221 -9.02 6.52 7.78
N SER A 222 -8.27 6.95 6.77
CA SER A 222 -8.07 6.25 5.49
C SER A 222 -6.60 6.28 5.07
N PHE A 223 -6.18 5.35 4.21
CA PHE A 223 -4.79 5.22 3.76
C PHE A 223 -4.64 5.55 2.29
N SER A 224 -3.76 6.50 1.96
CA SER A 224 -3.44 6.84 0.57
C SER A 224 -2.26 6.04 0.02
N PHE A 225 -2.42 5.49 -1.19
CA PHE A 225 -1.42 4.73 -1.94
C PHE A 225 -1.37 5.19 -3.40
N HIS A 226 -0.17 5.27 -3.97
CA HIS A 226 0.06 5.80 -5.32
C HIS A 226 0.51 4.66 -6.26
N PRO A 227 -0.36 3.75 -6.74
CA PRO A 227 0.05 2.54 -7.45
C PRO A 227 0.46 2.78 -8.91
N TYR A 228 1.35 3.73 -9.17
CA TYR A 228 2.00 3.90 -10.47
C TYR A 228 2.66 2.60 -10.95
N PRO A 229 2.72 2.36 -12.28
CA PRO A 229 3.42 1.20 -12.80
C PRO A 229 4.93 1.34 -12.60
N ASN A 230 5.64 0.20 -12.68
CA ASN A 230 7.10 0.20 -12.65
C ASN A 230 7.69 0.84 -13.91
N ARG A 231 7.05 0.64 -15.05
CA ARG A 231 7.31 1.32 -16.31
C ARG A 231 5.98 1.71 -16.94
N ALA A 232 5.90 2.85 -17.63
CA ALA A 232 4.66 3.23 -18.30
C ALA A 232 4.26 2.22 -19.41
N THR A 233 5.17 1.39 -19.90
CA THR A 233 4.88 0.30 -20.85
C THR A 233 4.32 -0.97 -20.19
N ASP A 234 4.29 -1.05 -18.86
CA ASP A 234 3.80 -2.24 -18.16
C ASP A 234 2.25 -2.28 -18.19
N PRO A 235 1.63 -3.44 -18.44
CA PRO A 235 0.19 -3.60 -18.27
C PRO A 235 -0.19 -3.52 -16.79
N LEU A 236 -1.49 -3.31 -16.50
CA LEU A 236 -2.01 -3.25 -15.12
C LEU A 236 -1.62 -4.49 -14.30
N ASP A 237 -1.67 -5.68 -14.91
CA ASP A 237 -1.37 -6.97 -14.30
C ASP A 237 0.10 -7.22 -13.94
N ARG A 238 1.02 -6.33 -14.36
CA ARG A 238 2.44 -6.54 -14.11
C ARG A 238 2.80 -6.50 -12.63
N GLY A 239 2.20 -5.57 -11.89
CA GLY A 239 2.52 -5.32 -10.49
C GLY A 239 4.01 -5.10 -10.21
N TYR A 240 4.44 -5.51 -9.02
CA TYR A 240 5.78 -5.37 -8.51
C TYR A 240 6.27 -6.64 -7.82
N GLY A 241 7.58 -6.87 -7.95
CA GLY A 241 8.31 -7.77 -7.06
C GLY A 241 8.36 -7.19 -5.65
N TRP A 242 8.31 -8.08 -4.65
CA TRP A 242 8.54 -7.74 -3.25
C TRP A 242 9.90 -7.03 -3.07
N PRO A 243 10.04 -6.00 -2.21
CA PRO A 243 9.05 -5.40 -1.29
C PRO A 243 8.24 -4.21 -1.80
N ASN A 244 8.28 -3.98 -3.11
CA ASN A 244 7.44 -2.97 -3.76
C ASN A 244 6.04 -3.52 -3.99
N ALA A 245 5.07 -2.67 -4.31
CA ALA A 245 3.68 -3.08 -4.55
C ALA A 245 3.02 -2.14 -5.57
N GLY A 246 2.12 -2.65 -6.40
CA GLY A 246 1.28 -1.84 -7.28
C GLY A 246 -0.19 -2.22 -7.11
N PHE A 247 -1.03 -1.85 -8.08
CA PHE A 247 -2.47 -2.10 -8.05
C PHE A 247 -2.81 -3.59 -7.84
N VAL A 248 -2.22 -4.50 -8.60
CA VAL A 248 -2.45 -5.95 -8.44
C VAL A 248 -1.74 -6.57 -7.23
N ASN A 249 -1.08 -5.77 -6.40
CA ASN A 249 -0.46 -6.22 -5.16
C ASN A 249 -1.05 -5.54 -3.93
N LEU A 250 -2.30 -5.06 -3.98
CA LEU A 250 -2.94 -4.42 -2.82
C LEU A 250 -3.00 -5.34 -1.59
N ASP A 251 -3.17 -6.65 -1.75
CA ASP A 251 -3.09 -7.62 -0.65
C ASP A 251 -1.80 -7.52 0.15
N ARG A 252 -0.68 -7.22 -0.52
CA ARG A 252 0.62 -7.00 0.13
C ARG A 252 0.63 -5.73 0.97
N ILE A 253 -0.05 -4.68 0.52
CA ILE A 253 -0.21 -3.43 1.27
C ILE A 253 -1.17 -3.63 2.45
N LYS A 254 -2.29 -4.32 2.25
CA LYS A 254 -3.24 -4.69 3.31
C LYS A 254 -2.56 -5.52 4.40
N LEU A 255 -1.74 -6.51 4.01
CA LEU A 255 -0.94 -7.29 4.94
C LEU A 255 0.10 -6.44 5.69
N ALA A 256 0.75 -5.49 5.02
CA ALA A 256 1.69 -4.57 5.65
C ALA A 256 1.01 -3.65 6.68
N LEU A 257 -0.19 -3.14 6.37
CA LEU A 257 -1.01 -2.35 7.30
C LEU A 257 -1.47 -3.20 8.48
N TRP A 258 -1.87 -4.45 8.24
CA TRP A 258 -2.21 -5.41 9.28
C TRP A 258 -1.02 -5.69 10.21
N ASP A 259 0.13 -6.08 9.67
CA ASP A 259 1.36 -6.32 10.44
C ASP A 259 1.76 -5.07 11.26
N ALA A 260 1.66 -3.88 10.66
CA ALA A 260 1.98 -2.62 11.32
C ALA A 260 1.04 -2.28 12.49
N PHE A 261 -0.27 -2.44 12.33
CA PHE A 261 -1.27 -1.82 13.21
C PHE A 261 -2.29 -2.76 13.88
N HIS A 262 -2.34 -4.05 13.52
CA HIS A 262 -3.22 -4.99 14.23
C HIS A 262 -2.95 -5.00 15.74
N GLY A 263 -4.02 -4.96 16.53
CA GLY A 263 -3.96 -4.86 17.99
C GLY A 263 -3.51 -3.50 18.53
N THR A 264 -3.57 -2.45 17.70
CA THR A 264 -3.27 -1.06 18.10
C THR A 264 -4.50 -0.16 17.95
N GLY A 265 -4.36 1.13 18.27
CA GLY A 265 -5.42 2.13 18.10
C GLY A 265 -5.63 2.62 16.67
N GLN A 266 -4.75 2.25 15.72
CA GLN A 266 -4.94 2.53 14.30
C GLN A 266 -5.72 1.38 13.64
N PRO A 267 -6.88 1.65 13.02
CA PRO A 267 -7.58 0.67 12.19
C PRO A 267 -6.73 0.15 11.03
N THR A 268 -7.01 -1.09 10.62
CA THR A 268 -6.55 -1.79 9.42
C THR A 268 -7.73 -2.00 8.47
N THR A 269 -7.50 -2.53 7.27
CA THR A 269 -8.60 -2.75 6.30
C THR A 269 -9.65 -3.75 6.79
N VAL A 270 -9.27 -4.62 7.73
CA VAL A 270 -10.17 -5.61 8.34
C VAL A 270 -11.18 -4.98 9.31
N ASN A 271 -10.89 -3.79 9.86
CA ASN A 271 -11.74 -3.15 10.87
C ASN A 271 -12.05 -1.67 10.57
N GLY A 272 -12.01 -1.28 9.29
CA GLY A 272 -12.62 -0.03 8.82
C GLY A 272 -11.69 0.95 8.10
N LEU A 273 -10.38 0.70 8.03
CA LEU A 273 -9.47 1.55 7.23
C LEU A 273 -9.78 1.36 5.74
N ARG A 274 -10.07 2.43 5.02
CA ARG A 274 -10.25 2.41 3.57
C ARG A 274 -8.98 2.78 2.81
N LEU A 275 -8.88 2.37 1.56
CA LEU A 275 -7.78 2.66 0.65
C LEU A 275 -8.18 3.74 -0.34
N HIS A 276 -7.34 4.77 -0.46
CA HIS A 276 -7.47 5.84 -1.45
C HIS A 276 -6.31 5.65 -2.44
N LEU A 277 -6.63 5.30 -3.68
CA LEU A 277 -5.65 5.27 -4.75
C LEU A 277 -5.48 6.68 -5.31
N ASP A 278 -4.81 7.53 -4.52
CA ASP A 278 -4.80 8.98 -4.69
C ASP A 278 -4.00 9.47 -5.90
N GLU A 279 -3.11 8.62 -6.42
CA GLU A 279 -2.37 8.89 -7.64
C GLU A 279 -2.20 7.63 -8.47
N VAL A 280 -2.86 7.60 -9.63
CA VAL A 280 -2.64 6.60 -10.68
C VAL A 280 -2.32 7.27 -12.02
N GLY A 281 -1.40 6.71 -12.79
CA GLY A 281 -1.02 7.32 -14.06
C GLY A 281 -0.08 6.48 -14.93
N TRP A 282 -0.37 6.44 -16.24
CA TRP A 282 0.49 5.84 -17.27
C TRP A 282 0.91 6.90 -18.29
N GLN A 283 2.21 7.20 -18.35
CA GLN A 283 2.75 8.23 -19.25
C GLN A 283 2.75 7.77 -20.71
N VAL A 284 2.23 8.61 -21.59
CA VAL A 284 2.06 8.33 -23.02
C VAL A 284 3.04 9.09 -23.90
N ASP A 285 3.31 8.55 -25.09
CA ASP A 285 4.13 9.21 -26.10
C ASP A 285 3.48 10.50 -26.61
N THR A 286 4.20 11.61 -26.47
CA THR A 286 3.80 12.92 -26.96
C THR A 286 4.77 13.47 -28.02
N SER A 287 5.75 12.69 -28.46
CA SER A 287 6.83 13.13 -29.36
C SER A 287 6.35 13.76 -30.67
N ARG A 288 5.18 13.33 -31.17
CA ARG A 288 4.57 13.84 -32.42
C ARG A 288 3.46 14.87 -32.19
N ARG A 289 3.31 15.39 -30.98
CA ARG A 289 2.24 16.32 -30.60
C ARG A 289 2.75 17.73 -30.38
N VAL A 290 2.02 18.69 -30.94
CA VAL A 290 2.19 20.13 -30.66
C VAL A 290 1.79 20.40 -29.21
N GLY A 291 2.39 21.43 -28.59
CA GLY A 291 2.13 21.79 -27.19
C GLY A 291 3.06 21.11 -26.18
N TYR A 292 3.85 20.12 -26.62
CA TYR A 292 4.79 19.40 -25.78
C TYR A 292 6.24 19.74 -26.10
N GLN A 293 7.02 20.11 -25.09
CA GLN A 293 8.41 20.56 -25.21
C GLN A 293 9.37 19.63 -24.45
N GLY A 294 10.63 19.57 -24.90
CA GLY A 294 11.65 18.70 -24.30
C GLY A 294 11.60 17.26 -24.82
N LYS A 295 12.25 16.34 -24.12
CA LYS A 295 12.30 14.90 -24.45
C LYS A 295 11.53 14.10 -23.41
N GLU A 296 10.95 12.98 -23.83
CA GLU A 296 10.39 11.99 -22.90
C GLU A 296 11.44 11.58 -21.88
N ASN A 297 11.04 11.53 -20.60
CA ASN A 297 11.90 11.23 -19.46
C ASN A 297 11.90 9.74 -19.07
N VAL A 298 11.00 8.93 -19.63
CA VAL A 298 10.86 7.48 -19.43
C VAL A 298 10.45 6.78 -20.73
N PRO A 299 10.59 5.44 -20.84
CA PRO A 299 9.86 4.68 -21.84
C PRO A 299 8.35 4.85 -21.63
N VAL A 300 7.66 5.30 -22.67
CA VAL A 300 6.24 5.68 -22.66
C VAL A 300 5.38 4.64 -23.36
N THR A 301 4.09 4.62 -23.03
CA THR A 301 3.06 3.84 -23.74
C THR A 301 2.30 4.71 -24.76
N ASP A 302 1.20 4.21 -25.32
CA ASP A 302 0.30 4.95 -26.21
C ASP A 302 -1.07 5.24 -25.57
N GLU A 303 -1.84 6.12 -26.20
CA GLU A 303 -3.14 6.58 -25.68
C GLU A 303 -4.22 5.50 -25.62
N LEU A 304 -4.20 4.50 -26.52
CA LEU A 304 -5.18 3.41 -26.52
C LEU A 304 -4.87 2.42 -25.40
N THR A 305 -3.59 2.12 -25.19
CA THR A 305 -3.13 1.31 -24.07
C THR A 305 -3.48 1.99 -22.75
N GLN A 306 -3.23 3.30 -22.61
CA GLN A 306 -3.63 4.07 -21.43
C GLN A 306 -5.15 4.00 -21.19
N ALA A 307 -5.97 4.23 -22.23
CA ALA A 307 -7.42 4.19 -22.11
C ALA A 307 -7.94 2.82 -21.64
N THR A 308 -7.37 1.74 -22.18
CA THR A 308 -7.71 0.37 -21.78
C THR A 308 -7.39 0.14 -20.30
N ILE A 309 -6.19 0.54 -19.86
CA ILE A 309 -5.76 0.41 -18.47
C ILE A 309 -6.64 1.21 -17.53
N TYR A 310 -7.01 2.45 -17.88
CA TYR A 310 -7.80 3.30 -16.99
C TYR A 310 -9.23 2.79 -16.83
N GLY A 311 -9.85 2.34 -17.92
CA GLY A 311 -11.17 1.72 -17.85
C GLY A 311 -11.16 0.41 -17.04
N GLU A 312 -10.12 -0.41 -17.18
CA GLU A 312 -9.95 -1.63 -16.40
C GLU A 312 -9.69 -1.35 -14.91
N LEU A 313 -8.87 -0.35 -14.60
CA LEU A 313 -8.53 0.04 -13.24
C LEU A 313 -9.79 0.44 -12.45
N ILE A 314 -10.69 1.23 -13.03
CA ILE A 314 -11.95 1.62 -12.38
C ILE A 314 -12.84 0.40 -12.12
N ARG A 315 -13.01 -0.48 -13.12
CA ARG A 315 -13.82 -1.70 -12.98
C ARG A 315 -13.31 -2.63 -11.89
N ARG A 316 -11.99 -2.85 -11.85
CA ARG A 316 -11.37 -3.69 -10.83
C ARG A 316 -11.41 -3.04 -9.46
N SER A 317 -11.30 -1.71 -9.38
CA SER A 317 -11.42 -0.97 -8.11
C SER A 317 -12.83 -1.07 -7.53
N ALA A 318 -13.87 -1.00 -8.37
CA ALA A 318 -15.25 -1.20 -7.93
C ALA A 318 -15.50 -2.60 -7.32
N CYS A 319 -14.69 -3.60 -7.69
CA CYS A 319 -14.75 -4.96 -7.18
C CYS A 319 -13.86 -5.23 -5.97
N GLU A 320 -13.07 -4.25 -5.55
CA GLU A 320 -12.22 -4.32 -4.38
C GLU A 320 -12.88 -3.56 -3.22
N PRO A 321 -13.52 -4.25 -2.25
CA PRO A 321 -14.34 -3.60 -1.23
C PRO A 321 -13.58 -2.65 -0.30
N ASP A 322 -12.25 -2.73 -0.24
CA ASP A 322 -11.44 -1.85 0.60
C ASP A 322 -11.05 -0.53 -0.08
N ILE A 323 -11.23 -0.38 -1.40
CA ILE A 323 -10.98 0.88 -2.11
C ILE A 323 -12.21 1.77 -2.01
N ASP A 324 -12.01 2.99 -1.52
CA ASP A 324 -13.05 4.01 -1.43
C ASP A 324 -12.91 5.07 -2.53
N GLU A 325 -11.68 5.38 -2.94
CA GLU A 325 -11.39 6.41 -3.93
C GLU A 325 -10.27 6.04 -4.89
N VAL A 326 -10.38 6.53 -6.14
CA VAL A 326 -9.35 6.46 -7.17
C VAL A 326 -9.18 7.83 -7.82
N SER A 327 -7.98 8.38 -7.79
CA SER A 327 -7.65 9.67 -8.40
C SER A 327 -6.54 9.52 -9.44
N PHE A 328 -6.81 9.94 -10.68
CA PHE A 328 -5.79 10.04 -11.71
C PHE A 328 -4.83 11.19 -11.39
N PHE A 329 -3.52 10.97 -11.49
CA PHE A 329 -2.55 12.04 -11.32
C PHE A 329 -2.45 12.87 -12.60
N GLY A 330 -3.04 14.05 -12.53
CA GLY A 330 -3.32 14.92 -13.65
C GLY A 330 -4.72 14.69 -14.26
N PHE A 331 -5.46 15.77 -14.42
CA PHE A 331 -6.56 15.88 -15.37
C PHE A 331 -6.08 16.52 -16.68
N ARG A 332 -5.09 17.42 -16.63
CA ARG A 332 -4.38 17.97 -17.80
C ARG A 332 -2.90 17.66 -17.75
N ASP A 333 -2.34 17.26 -18.90
CA ASP A 333 -0.91 16.98 -19.00
C ASP A 333 -0.04 18.22 -18.75
N ASP A 334 1.15 17.97 -18.24
CA ASP A 334 2.26 18.91 -18.33
C ASP A 334 2.69 19.10 -19.80
N GLY A 335 2.85 20.35 -20.23
CA GLY A 335 3.43 20.67 -21.54
C GLY A 335 4.95 20.41 -21.63
N LEU A 336 5.66 20.33 -20.50
CA LEU A 336 7.06 19.93 -20.47
C LEU A 336 7.17 18.42 -20.30
N ARG A 337 7.83 17.72 -21.23
CA ARG A 337 8.05 16.25 -21.18
C ARG A 337 8.95 15.77 -20.03
N THR A 338 9.52 16.70 -19.27
CA THR A 338 10.18 16.41 -18.00
C THR A 338 9.19 16.28 -16.84
N GLY A 339 7.97 16.77 -17.00
CA GLY A 339 6.82 16.56 -16.11
C GLY A 339 6.14 15.22 -16.39
N PHE A 340 4.81 15.19 -16.36
CA PHE A 340 4.03 13.97 -16.48
C PHE A 340 2.90 14.08 -17.52
N GLN A 341 2.93 13.19 -18.51
CA GLN A 341 1.96 13.12 -19.61
C GLN A 341 1.05 11.89 -19.47
N ALA A 342 0.31 11.83 -18.37
CA ALA A 342 -0.56 10.69 -18.03
C ALA A 342 -2.01 11.09 -17.77
N ALA A 343 -2.39 12.34 -18.03
CA ALA A 343 -3.67 12.88 -17.62
C ALA A 343 -4.82 12.40 -18.54
N LEU A 344 -6.04 12.86 -18.27
CA LEU A 344 -7.22 12.60 -19.11
C LEU A 344 -7.33 13.57 -20.29
N GLN A 345 -6.72 14.74 -20.19
CA GLN A 345 -6.59 15.72 -21.25
C GLN A 345 -5.13 15.91 -21.66
N ARG A 346 -4.96 16.25 -22.94
CA ARG A 346 -3.67 16.70 -23.47
C ARG A 346 -3.34 18.10 -22.98
N ALA A 347 -2.11 18.55 -23.19
CA ALA A 347 -1.65 19.89 -22.77
C ALA A 347 -2.49 21.02 -23.39
N ASP A 348 -3.02 20.83 -24.60
CA ASP A 348 -3.92 21.78 -25.27
C ASP A 348 -5.37 21.75 -24.76
N GLY A 349 -5.70 20.82 -23.85
CA GLY A 349 -7.05 20.63 -23.30
C GLY A 349 -7.94 19.68 -24.08
N THR A 350 -7.49 19.16 -25.21
CA THR A 350 -8.27 18.17 -25.94
C THR A 350 -8.34 16.85 -25.14
N PRO A 351 -9.50 16.19 -25.09
CA PRO A 351 -9.64 14.93 -24.35
C PRO A 351 -8.83 13.82 -25.01
N ARG A 352 -8.24 12.95 -24.19
CA ARG A 352 -7.61 11.69 -24.62
C ARG A 352 -8.69 10.61 -24.72
N PRO A 353 -8.47 9.52 -25.50
CA PRO A 353 -9.33 8.34 -25.46
C PRO A 353 -9.57 7.79 -24.04
N ALA A 354 -8.63 8.02 -23.12
CA ALA A 354 -8.76 7.66 -21.72
C ALA A 354 -9.94 8.37 -21.02
N ALA A 355 -10.29 9.61 -21.38
CA ALA A 355 -11.43 10.31 -20.79
C ALA A 355 -12.76 9.59 -21.07
N ASP A 356 -12.95 9.11 -22.32
CA ASP A 356 -14.14 8.35 -22.70
C ASP A 356 -14.16 6.96 -22.05
N ALA A 357 -13.00 6.29 -21.97
CA ALA A 357 -12.89 5.01 -21.29
C ALA A 357 -13.19 5.11 -19.78
N VAL A 358 -12.75 6.18 -19.13
CA VAL A 358 -13.05 6.48 -17.73
C VAL A 358 -14.54 6.74 -17.54
N ARG A 359 -15.13 7.61 -18.36
CA ARG A 359 -16.58 7.89 -18.35
C ARG A 359 -17.40 6.60 -18.48
N ALA A 360 -17.04 5.74 -19.44
CA ALA A 360 -17.72 4.46 -19.64
C ALA A 360 -17.57 3.53 -18.43
N ALA A 361 -16.36 3.42 -17.87
CA ALA A 361 -16.13 2.57 -16.71
C ALA A 361 -16.85 3.06 -15.44
N ILE A 362 -16.97 4.39 -15.23
CA ILE A 362 -17.79 4.98 -14.17
C ILE A 362 -19.26 4.59 -14.37
N ALA A 363 -19.79 4.70 -15.59
CA ALA A 363 -21.17 4.32 -15.88
C ALA A 363 -21.41 2.82 -15.63
N ASP A 364 -20.47 1.97 -16.06
CA ASP A 364 -20.59 0.52 -15.93
C ASP A 364 -20.46 0.02 -14.48
N THR A 365 -19.86 0.81 -13.60
CA THR A 365 -19.68 0.50 -12.17
C THR A 365 -20.64 1.29 -11.26
N ALA A 366 -21.57 2.05 -11.84
CA ALA A 366 -22.48 2.91 -11.06
C ALA A 366 -23.34 2.16 -10.03
N THR A 367 -23.60 0.87 -10.25
CA THR A 367 -24.33 -0.01 -9.32
C THR A 367 -23.41 -0.86 -8.44
N GLY A 368 -22.12 -0.55 -8.38
CA GLY A 368 -21.09 -1.36 -7.72
C GLY A 368 -20.55 -2.49 -8.62
N CYS A 369 -19.74 -3.37 -8.04
CA CYS A 369 -19.25 -4.56 -8.73
C CYS A 369 -20.38 -5.54 -9.05
N ALA A 370 -20.35 -6.13 -10.25
CA ALA A 370 -21.27 -7.19 -10.64
C ALA A 370 -21.01 -8.51 -9.88
N GLU A 371 -19.78 -8.71 -9.43
CA GLU A 371 -19.38 -9.88 -8.64
C GLU A 371 -19.56 -9.64 -7.14
N ALA A 372 -19.84 -10.71 -6.39
CA ALA A 372 -19.89 -10.64 -4.94
C ALA A 372 -18.51 -10.19 -4.39
N PRO A 373 -18.44 -9.14 -3.55
CA PRO A 373 -17.18 -8.69 -2.99
C PRO A 373 -16.49 -9.81 -2.23
N ARG A 374 -15.18 -9.97 -2.46
CA ARG A 374 -14.34 -10.90 -1.69
C ARG A 374 -13.53 -10.10 -0.68
N PRO A 375 -13.96 -10.04 0.59
CA PRO A 375 -13.18 -9.34 1.60
C PRO A 375 -11.82 -9.99 1.73
N TRP A 376 -10.78 -9.17 1.81
CA TRP A 376 -9.44 -9.66 2.09
C TRP A 376 -9.33 -10.08 3.56
N ILE A 377 -8.63 -11.19 3.81
CA ILE A 377 -8.41 -11.73 5.16
C ILE A 377 -6.90 -11.80 5.40
N PRO A 378 -6.41 -11.34 6.56
CA PRO A 378 -5.00 -11.43 6.89
C PRO A 378 -4.56 -12.89 7.00
N MET A 379 -3.35 -13.16 6.52
CA MET A 379 -2.73 -14.47 6.66
C MET A 379 -2.01 -14.55 8.01
N ASP A 380 -2.06 -15.70 8.67
CA ASP A 380 -1.25 -15.99 9.87
C ASP A 380 0.06 -16.73 9.53
N ASP A 381 0.21 -17.15 8.28
CA ASP A 381 1.38 -17.84 7.75
C ASP A 381 2.28 -16.89 6.94
N VAL A 382 3.51 -17.33 6.66
CA VAL A 382 4.40 -16.63 5.73
C VAL A 382 3.84 -16.76 4.31
N VAL A 383 3.72 -15.63 3.60
CA VAL A 383 3.17 -15.56 2.24
C VAL A 383 3.98 -16.47 1.33
N GLY A 384 3.31 -17.37 0.61
CA GLY A 384 3.95 -18.27 -0.37
C GLY A 384 5.07 -19.12 0.22
N ALA A 385 4.99 -19.49 1.50
CA ALA A 385 5.99 -20.33 2.14
C ALA A 385 6.00 -21.73 1.53
N GLU A 386 7.16 -22.13 1.04
CA GLU A 386 7.42 -23.48 0.53
C GLU A 386 8.63 -24.06 1.26
N ALA A 387 8.53 -25.36 1.57
CA ALA A 387 9.59 -26.12 2.19
C ALA A 387 9.58 -27.54 1.66
N GLU A 388 10.56 -27.88 0.83
CA GLU A 388 10.79 -29.23 0.35
C GLU A 388 12.02 -29.82 1.04
N LEU A 389 11.91 -31.06 1.52
CA LEU A 389 13.02 -31.78 2.11
C LEU A 389 13.51 -32.88 1.19
N ARG A 390 14.83 -32.97 1.03
CA ARG A 390 15.52 -34.05 0.34
C ARG A 390 16.55 -34.66 1.27
N VAL A 391 16.56 -35.99 1.34
CA VAL A 391 17.57 -36.74 2.10
C VAL A 391 18.38 -37.56 1.11
N ASP A 392 19.70 -37.39 1.13
CA ASP A 392 20.58 -38.18 0.26
C ASP A 392 20.87 -39.58 0.86
N ARG A 393 21.52 -40.44 0.09
CA ARG A 393 21.91 -41.80 0.54
C ARG A 393 22.89 -41.81 1.72
N LEU A 394 23.53 -40.68 2.00
CA LEU A 394 24.46 -40.48 3.10
C LEU A 394 23.77 -39.86 4.32
N GLY A 395 22.44 -39.71 4.29
CA GLY A 395 21.64 -39.13 5.35
C GLY A 395 21.70 -37.61 5.44
N ARG A 396 22.36 -36.90 4.52
CA ARG A 396 22.37 -35.43 4.52
C ARG A 396 21.00 -34.89 4.18
N VAL A 397 20.59 -33.89 4.96
CA VAL A 397 19.29 -33.22 4.79
C VAL A 397 19.52 -31.94 4.00
N THR A 398 18.79 -31.79 2.90
CA THR A 398 18.69 -30.54 2.14
C THR A 398 17.27 -30.02 2.23
N ALA A 399 17.10 -28.83 2.78
CA ALA A 399 15.84 -28.09 2.77
C ALA A 399 15.88 -27.06 1.64
N VAL A 400 14.96 -27.17 0.68
CA VAL A 400 14.72 -26.15 -0.34
C VAL A 400 13.57 -25.29 0.15
N LEU A 401 13.84 -24.01 0.37
CA LEU A 401 12.94 -23.08 1.02
C LEU A 401 12.60 -21.94 0.06
N ALA A 402 11.35 -21.52 0.00
CA ALA A 402 10.94 -20.30 -0.67
C ALA A 402 9.89 -19.55 0.15
N ALA A 403 9.77 -18.25 -0.09
CA ALA A 403 8.71 -17.43 0.46
C ALA A 403 8.34 -16.31 -0.53
N GLY A 404 7.07 -15.96 -0.64
CA GLY A 404 6.61 -14.78 -1.39
C GLY A 404 6.97 -13.44 -0.75
N GLU A 405 7.50 -13.47 0.48
CA GLU A 405 7.97 -12.33 1.25
C GLU A 405 9.31 -12.63 1.95
N GLU A 406 9.90 -11.63 2.60
CA GLU A 406 11.11 -11.87 3.39
C GLU A 406 10.78 -12.60 4.71
N ALA A 407 11.46 -13.71 4.95
CA ALA A 407 11.32 -14.52 6.16
C ALA A 407 12.68 -14.94 6.74
N HIS A 408 12.72 -15.16 8.05
CA HIS A 408 13.78 -15.91 8.71
C HIS A 408 13.37 -17.37 8.76
N ALA A 409 14.17 -18.25 8.14
CA ALA A 409 13.94 -19.69 8.18
C ALA A 409 14.95 -20.35 9.13
N ALA A 410 14.44 -21.08 10.12
CA ALA A 410 15.22 -21.95 10.99
C ALA A 410 14.97 -23.40 10.59
N VAL A 411 16.02 -24.11 10.17
CA VAL A 411 15.99 -25.54 9.82
C VAL A 411 16.78 -26.29 10.87
N CYS A 412 16.14 -27.26 11.53
CA CYS A 412 16.76 -28.06 12.59
C CYS A 412 16.59 -29.55 12.32
N VAL A 413 17.65 -30.33 12.54
CA VAL A 413 17.65 -31.79 12.51
C VAL A 413 17.90 -32.31 13.93
N SER A 414 16.98 -33.14 14.43
CA SER A 414 17.08 -33.77 15.75
C SER A 414 16.93 -35.29 15.64
N GLY A 415 17.84 -36.05 16.25
CA GLY A 415 17.73 -37.51 16.31
C GLY A 415 16.60 -37.96 17.25
N LEU A 416 15.84 -38.98 16.85
CA LEU A 416 14.84 -39.62 17.71
C LEU A 416 15.50 -40.71 18.56
N SER A 417 15.31 -40.67 19.88
CA SER A 417 15.78 -41.74 20.75
C SER A 417 14.92 -42.99 20.57
N VAL A 418 15.48 -44.08 20.07
CA VAL A 418 14.80 -45.38 20.03
C VAL A 418 14.81 -45.95 21.46
N ARG A 419 13.63 -46.05 22.10
CA ARG A 419 13.48 -46.90 23.30
C ARG A 419 13.55 -48.34 22.82
N GLY A 420 14.64 -49.04 23.14
CA GLY A 420 14.76 -50.48 22.86
C GLY A 420 13.64 -51.26 23.55
N ILE A 421 12.96 -52.15 22.83
CA ILE A 421 11.95 -53.08 23.35
C ILE A 421 12.64 -54.30 24.01
N GLY A 422 13.83 -54.10 24.58
CA GLY A 422 14.62 -55.13 25.24
C GLY A 422 14.65 -54.90 26.74
N GLY A 423 14.10 -55.82 27.51
CA GLY A 423 14.06 -55.76 28.97
C GLY A 423 15.45 -55.75 29.59
N ALA A 424 16.00 -54.56 29.83
CA ALA A 424 16.97 -54.24 30.86
C ALA A 424 17.05 -52.71 30.94
N ALA A 425 17.11 -52.15 32.14
CA ALA A 425 17.11 -50.72 32.41
C ALA A 425 18.33 -50.01 31.77
N GLN A 426 18.28 -49.71 30.48
CA GLN A 426 19.23 -48.82 29.82
C GLN A 426 18.80 -47.37 30.09
N ARG A 427 19.70 -46.61 30.70
CA ARG A 427 19.56 -45.15 30.83
C ARG A 427 19.28 -44.56 29.44
N PRO A 428 18.27 -43.68 29.28
CA PRO A 428 18.04 -43.03 28.01
C PRO A 428 19.32 -42.32 27.57
N LEU A 429 19.89 -42.75 26.44
CA LEU A 429 20.97 -42.02 25.78
C LEU A 429 20.44 -40.61 25.50
N ARG A 430 21.13 -39.60 26.03
CA ARG A 430 20.75 -38.19 25.85
C ARG A 430 20.77 -37.92 24.34
N ALA A 431 19.61 -37.59 23.77
CA ALA A 431 19.51 -37.27 22.36
C ALA A 431 20.53 -36.14 22.04
N PRO A 432 21.29 -36.26 20.94
CA PRO A 432 22.20 -35.19 20.54
C PRO A 432 21.42 -33.89 20.35
N SER A 433 22.04 -32.76 20.72
CA SER A 433 21.45 -31.44 20.51
C SER A 433 21.07 -31.27 19.04
N PRO A 434 19.92 -30.65 18.73
CA PRO A 434 19.51 -30.44 17.35
C PRO A 434 20.56 -29.60 16.61
N SER A 435 20.93 -30.03 15.41
CA SER A 435 21.73 -29.24 14.49
C SER A 435 20.80 -28.25 13.80
N CYS A 436 20.97 -26.96 14.06
CA CYS A 436 20.10 -25.91 13.53
C CYS A 436 20.88 -24.89 12.72
N GLN A 437 20.29 -24.43 11.61
CA GLN A 437 20.78 -23.31 10.82
C GLN A 437 19.65 -22.30 10.59
N THR A 438 19.96 -21.01 10.76
CA THR A 438 19.03 -19.92 10.43
C THR A 438 19.52 -19.17 9.21
N VAL A 439 18.64 -18.97 8.24
CA VAL A 439 18.92 -18.24 7.00
C VAL A 439 17.80 -17.22 6.74
N LYS A 440 18.10 -16.22 5.91
CA LYS A 440 17.07 -15.32 5.37
C LYS A 440 16.59 -15.89 4.04
N VAL A 441 15.29 -16.03 3.89
CA VAL A 441 14.61 -16.46 2.66
C VAL A 441 13.73 -15.33 2.14
N GLY A 442 13.41 -15.37 0.87
CA GLY A 442 12.60 -14.38 0.17
C GLY A 442 12.03 -14.97 -1.11
N PRO A 443 11.55 -14.13 -2.03
CA PRO A 443 11.12 -14.58 -3.36
C PRO A 443 12.25 -15.34 -4.07
N GLY A 444 11.97 -16.58 -4.45
CA GLY A 444 12.93 -17.52 -5.02
C GLY A 444 13.35 -18.63 -4.04
N SER A 445 13.93 -19.70 -4.56
CA SER A 445 14.34 -20.86 -3.77
C SER A 445 15.75 -20.70 -3.18
N LEU A 446 15.92 -21.06 -1.91
CA LEU A 446 17.22 -21.18 -1.24
C LEU A 446 17.37 -22.60 -0.69
N SER A 447 18.51 -23.22 -0.97
CA SER A 447 18.86 -24.53 -0.40
C SER A 447 19.70 -24.37 0.86
N VAL A 448 19.29 -25.06 1.93
CA VAL A 448 20.02 -25.16 3.21
C VAL A 448 20.38 -26.62 3.43
N MET A 449 21.67 -26.90 3.63
CA MET A 449 22.16 -28.26 3.84
C MET A 449 22.60 -28.43 5.29
N LEU A 450 22.09 -29.46 5.95
CA LEU A 450 22.48 -29.84 7.30
C LEU A 450 22.99 -31.29 7.33
N PRO A 451 23.94 -31.59 8.22
CA PRO A 451 24.31 -32.97 8.47
C PRO A 451 23.11 -33.77 8.98
N GLY A 452 23.00 -35.02 8.53
CA GLY A 452 22.04 -35.98 9.09
C GLY A 452 22.39 -36.40 10.51
N PRO A 453 21.49 -37.15 11.18
CA PRO A 453 21.84 -37.80 12.45
C PRO A 453 23.06 -38.72 12.27
N ALA A 454 24.04 -38.65 13.19
CA ALA A 454 25.20 -39.54 13.17
C ALA A 454 24.84 -40.90 13.82
N GLY A 455 25.03 -42.02 13.10
CA GLY A 455 24.86 -43.38 13.61
C GLY A 455 23.94 -44.27 12.74
N GLU A 456 24.10 -45.60 12.85
CA GLU A 456 23.54 -46.61 11.92
C GLU A 456 22.02 -46.93 12.07
N ASP A 457 21.28 -46.28 12.97
CA ASP A 457 19.88 -46.67 13.30
C ASP A 457 18.93 -45.53 13.72
N LEU A 458 19.20 -44.28 13.32
CA LEU A 458 18.48 -43.13 13.90
C LEU A 458 17.52 -42.49 12.90
N ARG A 459 16.23 -42.73 13.13
CA ARG A 459 15.16 -41.84 12.67
C ARG A 459 15.48 -40.42 13.14
N ALA A 460 15.17 -39.42 12.33
CA ALA A 460 15.36 -38.02 12.70
C ALA A 460 14.11 -37.20 12.39
N ASN A 461 13.86 -36.20 13.21
CA ASN A 461 12.91 -35.15 12.90
C ASN A 461 13.66 -33.97 12.29
N VAL A 462 13.15 -33.49 11.16
CA VAL A 462 13.53 -32.21 10.58
C VAL A 462 12.40 -31.24 10.83
N SER A 463 12.68 -30.15 11.54
CA SER A 463 11.73 -29.06 11.75
C SER A 463 12.20 -27.82 11.01
N ILE A 464 11.33 -27.26 10.18
CA ILE A 464 11.52 -25.99 9.49
C ILE A 464 10.51 -24.99 10.07
N LYS A 465 10.98 -23.81 10.46
CA LYS A 465 10.13 -22.68 10.80
C LYS A 465 10.52 -21.48 9.94
N LEU A 466 9.62 -21.04 9.06
CA LEU A 466 9.71 -19.74 8.40
C LEU A 466 8.92 -18.73 9.25
N ALA A 467 9.52 -17.59 9.57
CA ALA A 467 8.84 -16.48 10.26
C ALA A 467 9.02 -15.19 9.46
N ALA A 468 7.94 -14.48 9.16
CA ALA A 468 8.00 -13.26 8.36
C ALA A 468 8.87 -12.20 9.06
N VAL A 469 9.68 -11.47 8.29
CA VAL A 469 10.52 -10.40 8.82
C VAL A 469 9.67 -9.20 9.27
N SER A 470 8.58 -8.90 8.57
CA SER A 470 7.65 -7.81 8.92
C SER A 470 6.91 -8.09 10.22
N ASN A 471 6.59 -9.35 10.49
CA ASN A 471 5.86 -9.80 11.67
C ASN A 471 6.20 -11.25 12.02
N PRO A 472 7.14 -11.50 12.97
CA PRO A 472 7.57 -12.85 13.31
C PRO A 472 6.49 -13.75 13.95
N SER A 473 5.33 -13.20 14.32
CA SER A 473 4.18 -14.03 14.72
C SER A 473 3.59 -14.79 13.54
N ARG A 474 3.71 -14.26 12.32
CA ARG A 474 3.33 -14.97 11.11
C ARG A 474 4.39 -15.99 10.73
N ALA A 475 4.08 -17.25 10.94
CA ALA A 475 5.09 -18.30 10.83
C ALA A 475 4.53 -19.63 10.34
N THR A 476 5.13 -20.13 9.26
CA THR A 476 4.84 -21.47 8.73
C THR A 476 5.80 -22.48 9.33
N ARG A 477 5.25 -23.59 9.82
CA ARG A 477 6.03 -24.68 10.43
C ARG A 477 5.81 -25.96 9.65
N VAL A 478 6.91 -26.64 9.33
CA VAL A 478 6.89 -27.94 8.67
C VAL A 478 7.74 -28.90 9.49
N VAL A 479 7.22 -30.07 9.79
CA VAL A 479 7.94 -31.14 10.51
C VAL A 479 7.86 -32.41 9.69
N HIS A 480 9.00 -33.03 9.43
CA HIS A 480 9.10 -34.31 8.75
C HIS A 480 9.91 -35.29 9.59
N GLU A 481 9.41 -36.53 9.68
CA GLU A 481 10.17 -37.66 10.19
C GLU A 481 10.91 -38.32 9.01
N ILE A 482 12.23 -38.43 9.14
CA ILE A 482 13.07 -39.20 8.23
C ILE A 482 13.04 -40.65 8.71
N PRO A 483 12.51 -41.60 7.92
CA PRO A 483 12.54 -43.01 8.26
C PRO A 483 13.99 -43.51 8.32
N SER A 484 14.20 -44.64 9.00
CA SER A 484 15.52 -45.30 8.96
C SER A 484 15.89 -45.62 7.52
N LEU A 485 17.15 -45.39 7.13
CA LEU A 485 17.66 -45.67 5.77
C LEU A 485 17.96 -47.17 5.55
N ARG A 486 17.41 -48.06 6.38
CA ARG A 486 17.56 -49.53 6.28
C ARG A 486 16.43 -50.18 5.51
#